data_AF-T1K0N1-F1
#
_entry.id   AF-T1K0N1-F1
#
_cell.length_a   1.000
_cell.length_b   1.000
_cell.length_c   1.000
_cell.angle_alpha   90.00
_cell.angle_beta   90.00
_cell.angle_gamma   90.00
#
_symmetry.space_group_name_H-M   'P 1'
#
loop_
_entity.id
_entity.type
_entity.pdbx_description
1 polymer ?
#
loop_
_entity_poly.entity_id
_entity_poly.type
_entity_poly.pdbx_seq_one_letter_code
_entity_poly.pdbx_strand_id
1 'polypeptide(L)'
;MDAQKEIPKKIWRKNQRERKKERDKNVQASLTAKGEADPYVAKDMARKARKEKNRAAKKFKKSLEMFKQNSSVEGYKAEETCLGRIAAESLRNEAIKDFQVAQETLAVAETLQGKKTNEPGSSHSDLLKHIYQ
;
A
#
# COMPACT_ATOMS: atom_id res chain seq x y z
N MET A 1 34.45 -44.07 3.34
CA MET A 1 33.81 -43.44 4.52
C MET A 1 33.89 -41.95 4.30
N ASP A 2 32.85 -41.41 3.66
CA ASP A 2 32.86 -40.10 3.04
C ASP A 2 32.97 -38.96 4.06
N ALA A 3 33.92 -38.06 3.80
CA ALA A 3 34.10 -36.82 4.52
C ALA A 3 32.88 -35.92 4.29
N GLN A 4 31.92 -35.95 5.23
CA GLN A 4 30.92 -34.90 5.37
C GLN A 4 31.65 -33.60 5.75
N LYS A 5 32.12 -32.87 4.74
CA LYS A 5 32.65 -31.52 4.90
C LYS A 5 31.52 -30.67 5.48
N GLU A 6 31.63 -30.34 6.76
CA GLU A 6 30.70 -29.44 7.44
C GLU A 6 30.66 -28.12 6.69
N ILE A 7 29.56 -27.89 5.97
CA ILE A 7 29.35 -26.62 5.27
C ILE A 7 29.24 -25.55 6.36
N PRO A 8 30.12 -24.52 6.35
CA PRO A 8 30.06 -23.45 7.34
C PRO A 8 28.65 -22.86 7.42
N LYS A 9 28.12 -22.66 8.64
CA LYS A 9 26.73 -22.20 8.87
C LYS A 9 26.32 -20.99 8.01
N LYS A 10 27.25 -20.08 7.70
CA LYS A 10 27.02 -18.93 6.79
C LYS A 10 26.70 -19.35 5.34
N ILE A 11 27.44 -20.32 4.80
CA ILE A 11 27.25 -20.83 3.43
C ILE A 11 25.94 -21.62 3.33
N TRP A 12 25.63 -22.44 4.34
CA TRP A 12 24.36 -23.17 4.40
C TRP A 12 23.14 -22.22 4.40
N ARG A 13 23.20 -21.12 5.18
CA ARG A 13 22.15 -20.08 5.20
C ARG A 13 22.01 -19.37 3.85
N LYS A 14 23.11 -19.11 3.14
CA LYS A 14 23.09 -18.51 1.80
C LYS A 14 22.39 -19.43 0.80
N ASN A 15 22.79 -20.71 0.74
CA ASN A 15 22.23 -21.70 -0.17
C ASN A 15 20.75 -22.01 0.15
N GLN A 16 20.33 -21.91 1.42
CA GLN A 16 18.93 -21.99 1.82
C GLN A 16 18.10 -20.81 1.27
N ARG A 17 18.63 -19.59 1.34
CA ARG A 17 17.96 -18.40 0.80
C ARG A 17 17.84 -18.45 -0.72
N GLU A 18 18.87 -18.92 -1.42
CA GLU A 18 18.86 -19.08 -2.88
C GLU A 18 17.83 -20.12 -3.31
N ARG A 19 17.82 -21.31 -2.70
CA ARG A 19 16.80 -22.35 -2.95
C ARG A 19 15.38 -21.88 -2.64
N LYS A 20 15.20 -21.02 -1.64
CA LYS A 20 13.90 -20.40 -1.36
C LYS A 20 13.50 -19.44 -2.50
N LYS A 21 14.40 -18.56 -2.93
CA LYS A 21 14.12 -17.63 -4.05
C LYS A 21 13.76 -18.37 -5.34
N GLU A 22 14.43 -19.46 -5.66
CA GLU A 22 14.09 -20.30 -6.82
C GLU A 22 12.72 -20.95 -6.67
N ARG A 23 12.41 -21.51 -5.49
CA ARG A 23 11.07 -22.04 -5.22
C ARG A 23 9.98 -20.97 -5.35
N ASP A 24 10.20 -19.80 -4.77
CA ASP A 24 9.24 -18.69 -4.82
C ASP A 24 8.99 -18.25 -6.28
N LYS A 25 10.05 -18.18 -7.11
CA LYS A 25 9.91 -17.94 -8.57
C LYS A 25 9.13 -19.03 -9.29
N ASN A 26 9.40 -20.29 -8.99
CA ASN A 26 8.72 -21.42 -9.63
C ASN A 26 7.24 -21.48 -9.23
N VAL A 27 6.93 -21.20 -7.95
CA VAL A 27 5.55 -21.10 -7.46
C VAL A 27 4.83 -19.96 -8.17
N GLN A 28 5.44 -18.78 -8.27
CA GLN A 28 4.85 -17.64 -8.98
C GLN A 28 4.57 -17.98 -10.45
N ALA A 29 5.55 -18.54 -11.17
CA ALA A 29 5.37 -18.97 -12.56
C ALA A 29 4.25 -20.03 -12.71
N SER A 30 4.14 -20.95 -11.76
CA SER A 30 3.07 -21.97 -11.77
C SER A 30 1.67 -21.40 -11.55
N LEU A 31 1.56 -20.38 -10.70
CA LEU A 31 0.29 -19.67 -10.45
C LEU A 31 -0.11 -18.84 -11.67
N THR A 32 0.86 -18.15 -12.29
CA THR A 32 0.65 -17.42 -13.54
C THR A 32 0.19 -18.34 -14.68
N ALA A 33 0.80 -19.53 -14.83
CA ALA A 33 0.40 -20.51 -15.83
C ALA A 33 -1.03 -21.05 -15.61
N LYS A 34 -1.52 -21.05 -14.37
CA LYS A 34 -2.89 -21.46 -14.01
C LYS A 34 -3.90 -20.31 -14.08
N GLY A 35 -3.46 -19.08 -14.34
CA GLY A 35 -4.31 -17.89 -14.26
C GLY A 35 -4.75 -17.54 -12.84
N GLU A 36 -4.08 -18.08 -11.82
CA GLU A 36 -4.37 -17.84 -10.41
C GLU A 36 -3.55 -16.66 -9.89
N ALA A 37 -4.18 -15.77 -9.12
CA ALA A 37 -3.50 -14.69 -8.45
C ALA A 37 -2.63 -15.22 -7.30
N ASP A 38 -1.41 -14.69 -7.17
CA ASP A 38 -0.54 -15.05 -6.05
C ASP A 38 -1.17 -14.60 -4.71
N PRO A 39 -1.46 -15.53 -3.78
CA PRO A 39 -2.04 -15.20 -2.47
C PRO A 39 -1.19 -14.20 -1.66
N TYR A 40 0.12 -14.19 -1.88
CA TYR A 40 1.04 -13.27 -1.23
C TYR A 40 0.98 -11.86 -1.80
N VAL A 41 0.68 -11.71 -3.10
CA VAL A 41 0.50 -10.40 -3.73
C VAL A 41 -0.70 -9.68 -3.12
N ALA A 42 -1.83 -10.38 -3.01
CA ALA A 42 -3.03 -9.79 -2.39
C ALA A 42 -2.79 -9.40 -0.92
N LYS A 43 -2.08 -10.24 -0.16
CA LYS A 43 -1.72 -9.95 1.24
C LYS A 43 -0.76 -8.75 1.35
N ASP A 44 0.23 -8.64 0.47
CA ASP A 44 1.17 -7.52 0.49
C ASP A 44 0.51 -6.21 0.05
N MET A 45 -0.34 -6.24 -0.98
CA MET A 45 -1.16 -5.11 -1.42
C MET A 45 -2.03 -4.60 -0.27
N ALA A 46 -2.80 -5.49 0.39
CA ALA A 46 -3.62 -5.10 1.54
C ALA A 46 -2.78 -4.50 2.68
N ARG A 47 -1.59 -5.05 2.95
CA ARG A 47 -0.68 -4.54 3.98
C ARG A 47 -0.19 -3.13 3.65
N LYS A 48 0.24 -2.88 2.42
CA LYS A 48 0.71 -1.57 1.95
C LYS A 48 -0.43 -0.55 1.97
N ALA A 49 -1.60 -0.93 1.45
CA ALA A 49 -2.78 -0.06 1.42
C ALA A 49 -3.23 0.37 2.83
N ARG A 50 -3.23 -0.54 3.82
CA ARG A 50 -3.50 -0.15 5.23
C ARG A 50 -2.50 0.86 5.79
N LYS A 51 -1.21 0.75 5.40
CA LYS A 51 -0.19 1.73 5.82
C LYS A 51 -0.43 3.08 5.17
N GLU A 52 -0.78 3.11 3.88
CA GLU A 52 -1.10 4.37 3.19
C GLU A 52 -2.37 5.01 3.75
N LYS A 53 -3.41 4.23 4.03
CA LYS A 53 -4.61 4.71 4.74
C LYS A 53 -4.26 5.39 6.07
N ASN A 54 -3.35 4.80 6.85
CA ASN A 54 -2.90 5.39 8.11
C ASN A 54 -2.05 6.65 7.91
N ARG A 55 -1.26 6.73 6.84
CA ARG A 55 -0.49 7.94 6.49
C ARG A 55 -1.41 9.08 6.05
N ALA A 56 -2.40 8.76 5.21
CA ALA A 56 -3.45 9.69 4.79
C ALA A 56 -4.23 10.24 6.00
N ALA A 57 -4.58 9.38 6.97
CA ALA A 57 -5.24 9.81 8.21
C ALA A 57 -4.40 10.82 9.01
N LYS A 58 -3.09 10.58 9.14
CA LYS A 58 -2.17 11.50 9.82
C LYS A 58 -2.06 12.83 9.06
N LYS A 59 -1.96 12.78 7.72
CA LYS A 59 -1.92 13.96 6.85
C LYS A 59 -3.20 14.80 7.00
N PHE A 60 -4.36 14.15 7.00
CA PHE A 60 -5.66 14.80 7.23
C PHE A 60 -5.75 15.45 8.61
N LYS A 61 -5.31 14.76 9.67
CA LYS A 61 -5.26 15.33 11.02
C LYS A 61 -4.38 16.59 11.08
N LYS A 62 -3.20 16.54 10.45
CA LYS A 62 -2.30 17.69 10.36
C LYS A 62 -2.93 18.86 9.62
N SER A 63 -3.66 18.60 8.53
CA SER A 63 -4.43 19.62 7.80
C SER A 63 -5.44 20.31 8.73
N LEU A 64 -6.20 19.56 9.53
CA LEU A 64 -7.16 20.13 10.47
C LEU A 64 -6.49 20.97 11.57
N GLU A 65 -5.34 20.53 12.08
CA GLU A 65 -4.56 21.28 13.07
C GLU A 65 -4.07 22.62 12.48
N MET A 66 -3.52 22.59 11.26
CA MET A 66 -3.08 23.80 10.53
C MET A 66 -4.26 24.73 10.25
N PHE A 67 -5.42 24.21 9.86
CA PHE A 67 -6.60 25.02 9.60
C PHE A 67 -7.10 25.72 10.87
N LYS A 68 -7.12 25.02 12.01
CA LYS A 68 -7.49 25.59 13.31
C LYS A 68 -6.53 26.68 13.74
N GLN A 69 -5.22 26.42 13.66
CA GLN A 69 -4.18 27.38 14.02
C GLN A 69 -4.36 28.68 13.21
N ASN A 70 -4.51 28.57 11.89
CA ASN A 70 -4.65 29.72 11.00
C ASN A 70 -6.07 30.32 10.95
N SER A 71 -6.99 29.83 11.78
CA SER A 71 -8.35 30.37 11.91
C SER A 71 -8.65 30.96 13.29
N SER A 72 -7.85 30.63 14.30
CA SER A 72 -8.11 31.03 15.69
C SER A 72 -7.38 32.28 16.16
N VAL A 73 -6.43 32.82 15.39
CA VAL A 73 -5.61 33.93 15.89
C VAL A 73 -6.17 35.28 15.50
N GLU A 74 -6.88 35.91 16.43
CA GLU A 74 -7.11 37.35 16.46
C GLU A 74 -5.74 38.03 16.66
N GLY A 75 -5.12 38.51 15.57
CA GLY A 75 -3.86 39.27 15.63
C GLY A 75 -2.83 39.00 14.53
N TYR A 76 -3.00 37.97 13.71
CA TYR A 76 -2.14 37.75 12.54
C TYR A 76 -2.58 38.61 11.35
N LYS A 77 -1.64 38.96 10.47
CA LYS A 77 -1.94 39.60 9.19
C LYS A 77 -2.91 38.71 8.41
N ALA A 78 -4.00 39.29 7.89
CA ALA A 78 -5.03 38.55 7.16
C ALA A 78 -4.46 37.66 6.04
N GLU A 79 -3.39 38.11 5.38
CA GLU A 79 -2.67 37.35 4.35
C GLU A 79 -2.01 36.07 4.86
N GLU A 80 -1.36 36.09 6.02
CA GLU A 80 -0.69 34.92 6.60
C GLU A 80 -1.71 33.86 7.04
N THR A 81 -2.83 34.30 7.63
CA THR A 81 -3.94 33.40 7.96
C THR A 81 -4.57 32.77 6.71
N CYS A 82 -4.67 33.54 5.61
CA CYS A 82 -5.20 33.05 4.34
C CYS A 82 -4.27 31.99 3.71
N LEU A 83 -2.96 32.27 3.62
CA LEU A 83 -1.97 31.32 3.10
C LEU A 83 -1.94 30.02 3.91
N GLY A 84 -2.02 30.13 5.25
CA GLY A 84 -2.09 28.97 6.14
C GLY A 84 -3.33 28.10 5.93
N ARG A 85 -4.49 28.72 5.66
CA ARG A 85 -5.73 28.00 5.29
C ARG A 85 -5.61 27.30 3.94
N ILE A 86 -5.06 27.97 2.93
CA ILE A 86 -4.82 27.38 1.60
C ILE A 86 -3.89 26.16 1.71
N ALA A 87 -2.81 26.29 2.49
CA ALA A 87 -1.88 25.17 2.73
C ALA A 87 -2.59 24.00 3.45
N ALA A 88 -3.44 24.29 4.43
CA ALA A 88 -4.24 23.27 5.11
C ALA A 88 -5.22 22.58 4.16
N GLU A 89 -5.91 23.31 3.29
CA GLU A 89 -6.83 22.75 2.29
C GLU A 89 -6.10 21.88 1.25
N SER A 90 -4.94 22.33 0.76
CA SER A 90 -4.11 21.53 -0.13
C SER A 90 -3.74 20.19 0.51
N LEU A 91 -3.26 20.23 1.76
CA LEU A 91 -2.90 19.03 2.52
C LEU A 91 -4.12 18.12 2.77
N ARG A 92 -5.32 18.70 2.94
CA ARG A 92 -6.59 17.95 3.04
C ARG A 92 -6.88 17.19 1.76
N ASN A 93 -6.77 17.88 0.62
CA ASN A 93 -7.08 17.32 -0.69
C ASN A 93 -6.10 16.20 -1.07
N GLU A 94 -4.82 16.36 -0.76
CA GLU A 94 -3.84 15.27 -0.88
C GLU A 94 -4.22 14.07 -0.01
N ALA A 95 -4.57 14.28 1.25
CA ALA A 95 -4.96 13.20 2.14
C ALA A 95 -6.19 12.43 1.62
N ILE A 96 -7.18 13.13 1.05
CA ILE A 96 -8.37 12.51 0.44
C ILE A 96 -7.97 11.63 -0.75
N LYS A 97 -7.09 12.12 -1.64
CA LYS A 97 -6.59 11.32 -2.77
C LYS A 97 -5.84 10.08 -2.28
N ASP A 98 -4.96 10.24 -1.29
CA ASP A 98 -4.21 9.13 -0.69
C ASP A 98 -5.16 8.08 -0.07
N PHE A 99 -6.27 8.52 0.53
CA PHE A 99 -7.31 7.63 1.06
C PHE A 99 -8.03 6.84 -0.04
N GLN A 100 -8.43 7.51 -1.13
CA GLN A 100 -9.12 6.88 -2.26
C GLN A 100 -8.25 5.78 -2.88
N VAL A 101 -6.99 6.10 -3.18
CA VAL A 101 -6.03 5.13 -3.74
C VAL A 101 -5.82 3.93 -2.79
N ALA A 102 -5.70 4.18 -1.49
CA ALA A 102 -5.56 3.12 -0.51
C ALA A 102 -6.82 2.23 -0.41
N GLN A 103 -8.01 2.80 -0.55
CA GLN A 103 -9.28 2.07 -0.52
C GLN A 103 -9.47 1.22 -1.77
N GLU A 104 -9.16 1.76 -2.95
CA GLU A 104 -9.16 1.03 -4.21
C GLU A 104 -8.17 -0.16 -4.18
N THR A 105 -6.96 0.07 -3.65
CA THR A 105 -5.95 -0.99 -3.50
C THR A 105 -6.42 -2.09 -2.53
N LEU A 106 -7.16 -1.73 -1.47
CA LEU A 106 -7.76 -2.71 -0.56
C LEU A 106 -8.84 -3.53 -1.25
N ALA A 107 -9.71 -2.89 -2.03
CA ALA A 107 -10.75 -3.59 -2.78
C ALA A 107 -10.14 -4.59 -3.77
N VAL A 108 -9.09 -4.20 -4.51
CA VAL A 108 -8.38 -5.12 -5.42
C VAL A 108 -7.72 -6.27 -4.64
N ALA A 109 -7.13 -5.99 -3.48
CA ALA A 109 -6.55 -7.04 -2.65
C ALA A 109 -7.61 -8.02 -2.11
N GLU A 110 -8.83 -7.56 -1.83
CA GLU A 110 -9.94 -8.40 -1.39
C GLU A 110 -10.49 -9.27 -2.53
N THR A 111 -10.62 -8.73 -3.75
CA THR A 111 -11.03 -9.52 -4.91
C THR A 111 -10.01 -10.60 -5.26
N LEU A 112 -8.71 -10.28 -5.21
CA LEU A 112 -7.65 -11.27 -5.40
C LEU A 112 -7.62 -12.35 -4.31
N GLN A 113 -8.22 -12.11 -3.14
CA GLN A 113 -8.41 -13.11 -2.09
C GLN A 113 -9.70 -13.92 -2.24
N GLY A 114 -10.48 -13.71 -3.31
CA GLY A 114 -11.77 -14.36 -3.52
C GLY A 114 -12.86 -13.86 -2.57
N LYS A 115 -12.65 -12.71 -1.90
CA LYS A 115 -13.67 -12.08 -1.06
C LYS A 115 -14.52 -11.17 -1.93
N LYS A 116 -15.84 -11.21 -1.76
CA LYS A 116 -16.74 -10.22 -2.35
C LYS A 116 -16.44 -8.86 -1.71
N THR A 117 -16.04 -7.90 -2.53
CA THR A 117 -15.87 -6.50 -2.11
C THR A 117 -17.23 -5.89 -1.77
N ASN A 118 -17.30 -5.18 -0.65
CA ASN A 118 -18.56 -4.62 -0.14
C ASN A 118 -18.87 -3.19 -0.63
N GLU A 119 -18.13 -2.65 -1.61
CA GLU A 119 -18.35 -1.28 -2.09
C GLU A 119 -18.34 -1.18 -3.63
N PRO A 120 -19.45 -0.71 -4.25
CA PRO A 120 -19.50 -0.39 -5.66
C PRO A 120 -19.18 1.09 -5.88
N GLY A 121 -18.27 1.39 -6.81
CA GLY A 121 -18.13 2.74 -7.36
C GLY A 121 -16.71 3.17 -7.68
N SER A 122 -16.41 3.20 -8.98
CA SER A 122 -15.24 3.85 -9.63
C SER A 122 -13.88 3.13 -9.54
N SER A 123 -13.10 3.25 -10.62
CA SER A 123 -11.74 2.70 -10.95
C SER A 123 -11.50 1.19 -10.87
N HIS A 124 -12.37 0.42 -10.20
CA HIS A 124 -12.22 -1.02 -9.98
C HIS A 124 -12.16 -1.84 -11.28
N SER A 125 -12.93 -1.46 -12.31
CA SER A 125 -12.95 -2.16 -13.60
C SER A 125 -11.66 -1.98 -14.41
N ASP A 126 -11.04 -0.81 -14.32
CA ASP A 126 -9.90 -0.45 -15.17
C ASP A 126 -8.60 -1.06 -14.63
N LEU A 127 -8.47 -1.15 -13.30
CA LEU A 127 -7.36 -1.84 -12.67
C LEU A 127 -7.44 -3.37 -12.84
N LEU A 128 -8.64 -3.94 -12.84
CA LEU A 128 -8.85 -5.37 -13.15
C LEU A 128 -8.51 -5.67 -14.62
N LYS A 129 -8.88 -4.80 -15.57
CA LYS A 129 -8.51 -4.97 -16.99
C LYS A 129 -6.99 -5.01 -17.19
N HIS A 130 -6.23 -4.15 -16.51
CA HIS A 130 -4.76 -4.14 -16.62
C HIS A 130 -4.04 -5.34 -15.99
N ILE A 131 -4.68 -6.07 -15.07
CA ILE A 131 -4.09 -7.26 -14.43
C ILE A 131 -4.37 -8.53 -15.25
N TYR A 132 -5.48 -8.56 -16.00
CA TYR A 132 -5.94 -9.75 -16.74
C TYR A 132 -5.81 -9.64 -18.27
N GLN A 133 -5.37 -8.50 -18.81
CA GLN A 133 -4.99 -8.32 -20.22
C GLN A 133 -3.47 -8.33 -20.37
#